data_AF-A0A067TQ24-F1
#
_entry.id   AF-A0A067TQ24-F1
#
_cell.length_a   1.000
_cell.length_b   1.000
_cell.length_c   1.000
_cell.angle_alpha   90.00
_cell.angle_beta   90.00
_cell.angle_gamma   90.00
#
_symmetry.space_group_name_H-M   'P 1'
#
loop_
_entity.id
_entity.type
_entity.pdbx_description
1 polymer ?
#
loop_
_entity_poly.entity_id
_entity_poly.type
_entity_poly.pdbx_seq_one_letter_code
_entity_poly.pdbx_strand_id
1 'polypeptide(L)'
;MPTKGFCHFWLKVAFLCLSTFSFVQCTINVTPFLPQSFFFDWNKQGQPLPIPVTEQCETIHIVWSRSTAVGPNPTAPYYLQVYTSTYTLPIIIPVGDVLSYDWAVPFAPGTLYQICMFDKFGNTGGCQATYTVIPPSSMPTCSNVTFAPQLGVSALVDNGPMSQFGWVDQCTDISITPTNGTAPFTLTVAPALHPPYNITSFDAKPINWTVSLSWASPFFISLVDANGSSWANGPLHSGGGGTISCLAGNVTSSRNDTVTLPVVVGTGVGGLAVGLFFGILVAYIFLKQHFKKKMQANRFIDSAPGTPHALMFDQAPGPAQYRPVPTASSSGGISHSVLASNPSSMQRMGQVTMQYEVEPFSMPDEEGRRAANDVVSPTSYGHGPTGRVVSTHESAPHAPTTPPNQVYVVHHDSQVPPVTIYHRDGTQIVELPPRYPPYSSSQSEALSEGRSGSDSRSDGGRTEVMDPLVLHQPRQPAQAKKPPRSP
;
A
#
# COMPACT_ATOMS: atom_id res chain seq x y z
N MET A 1 -2.29 62.18 29.08
CA MET A 1 -3.04 61.04 28.53
C MET A 1 -2.60 60.76 27.08
N PRO A 2 -1.64 59.84 26.83
CA PRO A 2 -1.42 59.34 25.47
C PRO A 2 -1.05 57.85 25.46
N THR A 3 -2.00 56.92 25.29
CA THR A 3 -1.63 55.48 25.15
C THR A 3 -2.52 54.65 24.22
N LYS A 4 -3.63 55.15 23.68
CA LYS A 4 -4.50 54.33 22.82
C LYS A 4 -3.90 53.99 21.44
N GLY A 5 -3.03 54.82 20.88
CA GLY A 5 -2.46 54.58 19.54
C GLY A 5 -1.39 53.48 19.48
N PHE A 6 -0.62 53.27 20.55
CA PHE A 6 0.52 52.36 20.53
C PHE A 6 0.10 50.88 20.56
N CYS A 7 -0.95 50.55 21.33
CA CYS A 7 -1.48 49.19 21.40
C CYS A 7 -2.06 48.74 20.04
N HIS A 8 -2.69 49.66 19.31
CA HIS A 8 -3.32 49.34 18.03
C HIS A 8 -2.30 49.06 16.91
N PHE A 9 -1.12 49.70 16.96
CA PHE A 9 -0.04 49.45 16.01
C PHE A 9 0.57 48.05 16.17
N TRP A 10 0.90 47.64 17.40
CA TRP A 10 1.46 46.30 17.67
C TRP A 10 0.46 45.18 17.38
N LEU A 11 -0.83 45.40 17.65
CA LEU A 11 -1.87 44.45 17.28
C LEU A 11 -1.95 44.24 15.76
N LYS A 12 -1.81 45.32 14.97
CA LYS A 12 -1.77 45.25 13.50
C LYS A 12 -0.51 44.52 12.99
N VAL A 13 0.65 44.75 13.61
CA VAL A 13 1.90 44.05 13.25
C VAL A 13 1.80 42.55 13.57
N ALA A 14 1.26 42.18 14.74
CA ALA A 14 1.04 40.78 15.09
C ALA A 14 0.07 40.09 14.12
N PHE A 15 -1.01 40.76 13.72
CA PHE A 15 -1.93 40.24 12.71
C PHE A 15 -1.29 40.10 11.31
N LEU A 16 -0.38 41.01 10.93
CA LEU A 16 0.37 40.93 9.67
C LEU A 16 1.41 39.80 9.69
N CYS A 17 2.07 39.57 10.82
CA CYS A 17 3.01 38.45 10.98
C CYS A 17 2.29 37.10 11.04
N LEU A 18 1.12 36.99 11.68
CA LEU A 18 0.35 35.74 11.66
C LEU A 18 -0.26 35.43 10.28
N SER A 19 -0.58 36.46 9.47
CA SER A 19 -1.12 36.25 8.12
C SER A 19 -0.05 35.93 7.05
N THR A 20 1.23 36.08 7.36
CA THR A 20 2.34 35.75 6.46
C THR A 20 2.93 34.36 6.71
N PHE A 21 2.51 33.64 7.76
CA PHE A 21 2.76 32.21 7.88
C PHE A 21 1.89 31.48 6.85
N SER A 22 2.41 31.33 5.63
CA SER A 22 1.90 30.38 4.66
C SER A 22 2.08 28.99 5.25
N PHE A 23 1.04 28.46 5.89
CA PHE A 23 0.97 27.05 6.25
C PHE A 23 1.14 26.27 4.96
N VAL A 24 2.31 25.65 4.76
CA VAL A 24 2.53 24.69 3.70
C VAL A 24 1.65 23.50 4.06
N GLN A 25 0.42 23.50 3.58
CA GLN A 25 -0.48 22.37 3.73
C GLN A 25 0.03 21.29 2.78
N CYS A 26 0.69 20.28 3.35
CA CYS A 26 1.02 19.08 2.61
C CYS A 26 -0.27 18.26 2.51
N THR A 27 -1.03 18.45 1.43
CA THR A 27 -2.20 17.63 1.15
C THR A 27 -1.71 16.28 0.61
N ILE A 28 -1.82 15.22 1.43
CA ILE A 28 -1.58 13.85 0.97
C ILE A 28 -2.78 13.48 0.08
N ASN A 29 -2.55 13.38 -1.22
CA ASN A 29 -3.59 12.98 -2.16
C ASN A 29 -3.60 11.45 -2.28
N VAL A 30 -4.49 10.80 -1.54
CA VAL A 30 -4.70 9.35 -1.66
C VAL A 30 -5.57 9.11 -2.89
N THR A 31 -5.01 8.45 -3.90
CA THR A 31 -5.77 8.07 -5.10
C THR A 31 -6.64 6.86 -4.74
N PRO A 32 -7.98 6.95 -4.77
CA PRO A 32 -8.84 5.80 -4.49
C PRO A 32 -8.86 4.83 -5.66
N PHE A 33 -9.23 3.58 -5.38
CA PHE A 33 -9.57 2.61 -6.42
C PHE A 33 -10.70 3.13 -7.32
N LEU A 34 -10.66 2.75 -8.60
CA LEU A 34 -11.81 2.97 -9.47
C LEU A 34 -13.04 2.21 -8.94
N PRO A 35 -14.23 2.81 -8.99
CA PRO A 35 -15.45 2.12 -8.58
C PRO A 35 -15.75 0.96 -9.53
N GLN A 36 -15.78 -0.26 -8.98
CA GLN A 36 -16.08 -1.46 -9.75
C GLN A 36 -17.50 -1.41 -10.29
N SER A 37 -17.65 -1.59 -11.60
CA SER A 37 -18.90 -1.42 -12.33
C SER A 37 -19.54 -2.74 -12.76
N PHE A 38 -18.74 -3.80 -12.83
CA PHE A 38 -19.17 -5.17 -13.08
C PHE A 38 -18.12 -6.15 -12.54
N PHE A 39 -18.44 -7.43 -12.57
CA PHE A 39 -17.54 -8.52 -12.23
C PHE A 39 -17.43 -9.44 -13.42
N PHE A 40 -16.27 -10.06 -13.57
CA PHE A 40 -16.01 -11.08 -14.56
C PHE A 40 -15.25 -12.22 -13.91
N ASP A 41 -15.37 -13.42 -14.46
CA ASP A 41 -14.56 -14.58 -14.11
C ASP A 41 -14.61 -15.59 -15.27
N TRP A 42 -13.84 -16.67 -15.16
CA TRP A 42 -13.90 -17.82 -16.07
C TRP A 42 -13.91 -19.14 -15.31
N ASN A 43 -14.40 -19.09 -14.07
CA ASN A 43 -14.43 -20.25 -13.20
C ASN A 43 -15.69 -21.06 -13.52
N LYS A 44 -15.55 -22.37 -13.66
CA LYS A 44 -16.71 -23.24 -13.89
C LYS A 44 -17.61 -23.21 -12.65
N GLN A 45 -18.90 -22.93 -12.84
CA GLN A 45 -19.86 -22.91 -11.74
C GLN A 45 -19.85 -24.22 -10.97
N GLY A 46 -19.79 -24.15 -9.63
CA GLY A 46 -19.76 -25.30 -8.74
C GLY A 46 -18.39 -25.99 -8.61
N GLN A 47 -17.34 -25.50 -9.27
CA GLN A 47 -15.97 -25.97 -9.01
C GLN A 47 -15.35 -25.22 -7.81
N PRO A 48 -14.46 -25.88 -7.06
CA PRO A 48 -13.64 -25.19 -6.06
C PRO A 48 -12.82 -24.08 -6.72
N LEU A 49 -12.38 -23.10 -5.93
CA LEU A 49 -11.54 -21.99 -6.40
C LEU A 49 -10.35 -22.55 -7.20
N PRO A 50 -10.24 -22.22 -8.49
CA PRO A 50 -9.18 -22.79 -9.31
C PRO A 50 -7.83 -22.24 -8.88
N ILE A 51 -6.82 -23.10 -9.02
CA ILE A 51 -5.42 -22.68 -8.93
C ILE A 51 -5.19 -21.73 -10.12
N PRO A 52 -4.53 -20.57 -9.92
CA PRO A 52 -4.35 -19.56 -10.97
C PRO A 52 -3.27 -19.99 -11.97
N VAL A 53 -3.57 -21.04 -12.74
CA VAL A 53 -2.75 -21.59 -13.80
C VAL A 53 -3.60 -21.79 -15.05
N THR A 54 -2.99 -21.63 -16.22
CA THR A 54 -3.58 -21.97 -17.51
C THR A 54 -2.56 -22.66 -18.40
N GLU A 55 -3.01 -23.56 -19.27
CA GLU A 55 -2.13 -24.13 -20.29
C GLU A 55 -1.88 -23.11 -21.41
N GLN A 56 -0.70 -23.18 -22.04
CA GLN A 56 -0.45 -22.43 -23.27
C GLN A 56 -1.49 -22.81 -24.34
N CYS A 57 -2.11 -21.82 -24.97
CA CYS A 57 -3.22 -21.97 -25.91
C CYS A 57 -4.50 -22.57 -25.33
N GLU A 58 -4.62 -22.65 -24.00
CA GLU A 58 -5.91 -22.92 -23.37
C GLU A 58 -6.90 -21.81 -23.72
N THR A 59 -8.11 -22.21 -24.09
CA THR A 59 -9.23 -21.27 -24.27
C THR A 59 -9.96 -21.12 -22.95
N ILE A 60 -9.88 -19.92 -22.35
CA ILE A 60 -10.65 -19.59 -21.15
C ILE A 60 -11.98 -18.94 -21.55
N HIS A 61 -13.06 -19.37 -20.91
CA HIS A 61 -14.41 -18.87 -21.15
C HIS A 61 -14.74 -17.75 -20.16
N ILE A 62 -14.53 -16.51 -20.57
CA ILE A 62 -14.72 -15.33 -19.71
C ILE A 62 -16.19 -14.91 -19.78
N VAL A 63 -16.83 -14.76 -18.63
CA VAL A 63 -18.21 -14.28 -18.48
C VAL A 63 -18.25 -13.11 -17.51
N TRP A 64 -19.11 -12.13 -17.78
CA TRP A 64 -19.25 -10.96 -16.91
C TRP A 64 -20.68 -10.49 -16.75
N SER A 65 -20.93 -9.87 -15.61
CA SER A 65 -22.22 -9.27 -15.29
C SER A 65 -22.04 -8.18 -14.24
N ARG A 66 -23.03 -7.30 -14.12
CA ARG A 66 -22.99 -6.23 -13.11
C ARG A 66 -22.96 -6.78 -11.69
N SER A 67 -23.75 -7.83 -11.41
CA SER A 67 -23.94 -8.40 -10.07
C SER A 67 -24.18 -7.30 -9.01
N THR A 68 -23.40 -7.28 -7.93
CA THR A 68 -23.49 -6.36 -6.79
C THR A 68 -22.66 -5.07 -6.96
N ALA A 69 -22.20 -4.77 -8.17
CA ALA A 69 -21.27 -3.67 -8.40
C ALA A 69 -21.94 -2.30 -8.17
N VAL A 70 -21.25 -1.44 -7.42
CA VAL A 70 -21.75 -0.11 -7.00
C VAL A 70 -21.31 1.03 -7.93
N GLY A 71 -20.40 0.75 -8.87
CA GLY A 71 -19.94 1.72 -9.86
C GLY A 71 -20.98 2.08 -10.92
N PRO A 72 -20.61 2.98 -11.86
CA PRO A 72 -21.45 3.35 -12.99
C PRO A 72 -21.98 2.15 -13.77
N ASN A 73 -23.09 2.34 -14.50
CA ASN A 73 -23.64 1.27 -15.33
C ASN A 73 -22.64 0.94 -16.46
N PRO A 74 -22.17 -0.31 -16.57
CA PRO A 74 -21.23 -0.66 -17.63
C PRO A 74 -21.90 -0.55 -18.99
N THR A 75 -21.18 0.00 -19.97
CA THR A 75 -21.67 0.19 -21.32
C THR A 75 -20.70 -0.36 -22.36
N ALA A 76 -21.16 -1.30 -23.16
CA ALA A 76 -20.39 -1.88 -24.25
C ALA A 76 -19.95 -0.86 -25.34
N PRO A 77 -18.88 -1.13 -26.11
CA PRO A 77 -18.09 -2.37 -26.14
C PRO A 77 -17.19 -2.56 -24.91
N TYR A 78 -16.82 -3.81 -24.67
CA TYR A 78 -15.87 -4.21 -23.62
C TYR A 78 -14.49 -4.52 -24.19
N TYR A 79 -13.48 -4.39 -23.32
CA TYR A 79 -12.07 -4.62 -23.65
C TYR A 79 -11.39 -5.38 -22.50
N LEU A 80 -10.56 -6.35 -22.85
CA LEU A 80 -9.60 -6.94 -21.91
C LEU A 80 -8.27 -6.20 -22.06
N GLN A 81 -7.68 -5.83 -20.93
CA GLN A 81 -6.30 -5.36 -20.85
C GLN A 81 -5.50 -6.43 -20.12
N VAL A 82 -4.61 -7.09 -20.87
CA VAL A 82 -3.80 -8.21 -20.38
C VAL A 82 -2.37 -7.72 -20.13
N TYR A 83 -1.94 -7.81 -18.88
CA TYR A 83 -0.57 -7.55 -18.47
C TYR A 83 0.21 -8.86 -18.43
N THR A 84 1.51 -8.81 -18.73
CA THR A 84 2.36 -10.01 -18.76
C THR A 84 3.73 -9.72 -18.16
N SER A 85 4.40 -10.75 -17.64
CA SER A 85 5.78 -10.66 -17.17
C SER A 85 6.83 -10.62 -18.27
N THR A 86 6.46 -10.92 -19.51
CA THR A 86 7.41 -11.08 -20.63
C THR A 86 7.43 -9.88 -21.56
N TYR A 87 6.36 -9.07 -21.59
CA TYR A 87 6.24 -7.89 -22.44
C TYR A 87 6.08 -6.62 -21.61
N THR A 88 6.74 -5.54 -22.05
CA THR A 88 6.61 -4.19 -21.46
C THR A 88 5.47 -3.39 -22.08
N LEU A 89 4.47 -4.09 -22.63
CA LEU A 89 3.30 -3.52 -23.28
C LEU A 89 2.06 -4.32 -22.85
N PRO A 90 0.98 -3.65 -22.43
CA PRO A 90 -0.28 -4.33 -22.23
C PRO A 90 -0.87 -4.76 -23.58
N ILE A 91 -1.54 -5.91 -23.60
CA ILE A 91 -2.28 -6.39 -24.77
C ILE A 91 -3.75 -5.99 -24.59
N ILE A 92 -4.29 -5.26 -25.55
CA ILE A 92 -5.69 -4.82 -25.54
C ILE A 92 -6.49 -5.70 -26.50
N ILE A 93 -7.50 -6.38 -25.98
CA ILE A 93 -8.35 -7.29 -26.74
C ILE A 93 -9.76 -6.68 -26.81
N PRO A 94 -10.23 -6.27 -28.01
CA PRO A 94 -11.60 -5.80 -28.16
C PRO A 94 -12.56 -6.99 -28.10
N VAL A 95 -13.39 -7.01 -27.07
CA VAL A 95 -14.39 -8.07 -26.84
C VAL A 95 -15.70 -7.77 -27.57
N GLY A 96 -16.08 -6.49 -27.65
CA GLY A 96 -17.30 -6.04 -28.31
C GLY A 96 -18.51 -6.00 -27.38
N ASP A 97 -19.71 -6.21 -27.93
CA ASP A 97 -21.00 -5.99 -27.25
C ASP A 97 -21.63 -7.25 -26.64
N VAL A 98 -20.81 -8.27 -26.39
CA VAL A 98 -21.22 -9.54 -25.78
C VAL A 98 -21.05 -9.51 -24.25
N LEU A 99 -21.49 -10.56 -23.54
CA LEU A 99 -21.29 -10.77 -22.10
C LEU A 99 -20.51 -12.05 -21.77
N SER A 100 -20.03 -12.73 -22.82
CA SER A 100 -19.15 -13.88 -22.75
C SER A 100 -18.14 -13.80 -23.88
N TYR A 101 -16.93 -14.29 -23.66
CA TYR A 101 -15.85 -14.27 -24.64
C TYR A 101 -14.86 -15.40 -24.39
N ASP A 102 -14.55 -16.15 -25.45
CA ASP A 102 -13.55 -17.20 -25.44
C ASP A 102 -12.20 -16.60 -25.87
N TRP A 103 -11.21 -16.70 -24.99
CA TRP A 103 -9.87 -16.20 -25.26
C TRP A 103 -8.82 -17.30 -25.12
N ALA A 104 -8.01 -17.51 -26.16
CA ALA A 104 -6.89 -18.43 -26.13
C ALA A 104 -5.63 -17.75 -25.55
N VAL A 105 -5.07 -18.30 -24.47
CA VAL A 105 -3.90 -17.75 -23.77
C VAL A 105 -2.63 -17.93 -24.61
N PRO A 106 -2.06 -16.88 -25.24
CA PRO A 106 -1.07 -17.04 -26.29
C PRO A 106 0.38 -17.05 -25.80
N PHE A 107 0.60 -17.08 -24.49
CA PHE A 107 1.92 -16.88 -23.91
C PHE A 107 2.71 -18.18 -23.75
N ALA A 108 4.04 -18.06 -23.71
CA ALA A 108 4.90 -19.20 -23.44
C ALA A 108 4.80 -19.65 -21.97
N PRO A 109 5.06 -20.94 -21.67
CA PRO A 109 5.11 -21.43 -20.29
C PRO A 109 6.08 -20.63 -19.41
N GLY A 110 5.73 -20.42 -18.15
CA GLY A 110 6.44 -19.58 -17.20
C GLY A 110 6.06 -18.09 -17.26
N THR A 111 5.24 -17.67 -18.23
CA THR A 111 4.70 -16.31 -18.26
C THR A 111 3.68 -16.12 -17.14
N LEU A 112 3.81 -15.04 -16.38
CA LEU A 112 2.79 -14.58 -15.46
C LEU A 112 1.93 -13.53 -16.17
N TYR A 113 0.61 -13.62 -16.07
CA TYR A 113 -0.27 -12.63 -16.68
C TYR A 113 -1.45 -12.28 -15.76
N GLN A 114 -2.01 -11.09 -15.96
CA GLN A 114 -3.18 -10.61 -15.24
C GLN A 114 -4.13 -9.96 -16.22
N ILE A 115 -5.42 -10.26 -16.11
CA ILE A 115 -6.47 -9.67 -16.93
C ILE A 115 -7.20 -8.62 -16.09
N CYS A 116 -7.31 -7.41 -16.62
CA CYS A 116 -8.26 -6.41 -16.16
C CYS A 116 -9.27 -6.14 -17.27
N MET A 117 -10.51 -5.84 -16.90
CA MET A 117 -11.58 -5.63 -17.87
C MET A 117 -12.14 -4.21 -17.75
N PHE A 118 -12.44 -3.61 -18.89
CA PHE A 118 -12.98 -2.25 -18.98
C PHE A 118 -14.10 -2.17 -20.02
N ASP A 119 -15.01 -1.23 -19.83
CA ASP A 119 -16.00 -0.85 -20.83
C ASP A 119 -15.52 0.34 -21.68
N LYS A 120 -16.33 0.79 -22.66
CA LYS A 120 -15.94 1.89 -23.57
C LYS A 120 -15.69 3.24 -22.87
N PHE A 121 -16.21 3.42 -21.66
CA PHE A 121 -16.08 4.65 -20.88
C PHE A 121 -14.99 4.53 -19.82
N GLY A 122 -14.24 3.42 -19.81
CA GLY A 122 -13.19 3.15 -18.81
C GLY A 122 -13.74 2.70 -17.46
N ASN A 123 -15.03 2.36 -17.37
CA ASN A 123 -15.57 1.74 -16.16
C ASN A 123 -14.99 0.33 -16.04
N THR A 124 -14.47 0.00 -14.87
CA THR A 124 -13.71 -1.24 -14.67
C THR A 124 -14.58 -2.39 -14.16
N GLY A 125 -14.28 -3.59 -14.66
CA GLY A 125 -14.74 -4.87 -14.12
C GLY A 125 -13.87 -5.40 -12.97
N GLY A 126 -12.81 -4.67 -12.62
CA GLY A 126 -11.75 -5.14 -11.74
C GLY A 126 -10.58 -5.78 -12.48
N CYS A 127 -9.65 -6.33 -11.71
CA CYS A 127 -8.56 -7.18 -12.19
C CYS A 127 -8.64 -8.55 -11.52
N GLN A 128 -8.24 -9.59 -12.24
CA GLN A 128 -8.21 -10.97 -11.75
C GLN A 128 -6.93 -11.25 -10.97
N ALA A 129 -6.84 -12.47 -10.42
CA ALA A 129 -5.57 -12.99 -9.92
C ALA A 129 -4.49 -12.97 -11.01
N THR A 130 -3.22 -13.03 -10.60
CA THR A 130 -2.12 -13.29 -11.53
C THR A 130 -2.07 -14.79 -11.82
N TYR A 131 -2.14 -15.17 -13.09
CA TYR A 131 -2.11 -16.55 -13.56
C TYR A 131 -0.73 -16.91 -14.09
N THR A 132 -0.33 -18.17 -13.90
CA THR A 132 0.91 -18.73 -14.47
C THR A 132 0.60 -19.63 -15.64
N VAL A 133 1.27 -19.40 -16.78
CA VAL A 133 1.12 -20.28 -17.94
C VAL A 133 1.99 -21.53 -17.78
N ILE A 134 1.39 -22.71 -17.92
CA ILE A 134 2.07 -24.00 -17.88
C ILE A 134 2.18 -24.62 -19.28
N PRO A 135 3.09 -25.59 -19.49
CA PRO A 135 3.21 -26.29 -20.77
C PRO A 135 1.88 -26.90 -21.22
N PRO A 136 1.58 -26.87 -22.54
CA PRO A 136 0.33 -27.40 -23.04
C PRO A 136 0.33 -28.93 -23.00
N SER A 137 -0.84 -29.52 -22.73
CA SER A 137 -1.06 -30.97 -22.79
C SER A 137 -1.05 -31.52 -24.22
N SER A 138 -1.20 -30.65 -25.22
CA SER A 138 -1.26 -30.97 -26.65
C SER A 138 -0.46 -29.97 -27.49
N MET A 139 -0.37 -30.18 -28.81
CA MET A 139 0.36 -29.27 -29.69
C MET A 139 -0.33 -27.89 -29.72
N PRO A 140 0.33 -26.79 -29.29
CA PRO A 140 -0.32 -25.50 -29.11
C PRO A 140 -0.65 -24.84 -30.46
N THR A 141 -1.89 -24.34 -30.61
CA THR A 141 -2.31 -23.50 -31.74
C THR A 141 -2.90 -22.19 -31.23
N CYS A 142 -2.10 -21.13 -31.23
CA CYS A 142 -2.51 -19.80 -30.78
C CYS A 142 -2.45 -18.76 -31.91
N SER A 143 -3.33 -17.77 -31.85
CA SER A 143 -3.22 -16.56 -32.68
C SER A 143 -2.12 -15.64 -32.17
N ASN A 144 -1.46 -14.94 -33.09
CA ASN A 144 -0.53 -13.87 -32.74
C ASN A 144 -1.26 -12.70 -32.07
N VAL A 145 -0.66 -12.14 -31.03
CA VAL A 145 -1.14 -10.92 -30.38
C VAL A 145 -0.55 -9.69 -31.08
N THR A 146 -1.35 -8.63 -31.17
CA THR A 146 -0.89 -7.33 -31.69
C THR A 146 -0.53 -6.43 -30.52
N PHE A 147 0.63 -5.79 -30.58
CA PHE A 147 1.09 -4.86 -29.56
C PHE A 147 0.77 -3.42 -29.94
N ALA A 148 0.38 -2.61 -28.96
CA ALA A 148 0.27 -1.17 -29.13
C ALA A 148 1.65 -0.53 -29.38
N PRO A 149 1.72 0.69 -29.94
CA PRO A 149 2.97 1.42 -30.05
C PRO A 149 3.63 1.60 -28.67
N GLN A 150 4.94 1.42 -28.61
CA GLN A 150 5.68 1.50 -27.36
C GLN A 150 5.94 2.94 -26.93
N LEU A 151 5.53 3.26 -25.71
CA LEU A 151 5.85 4.50 -25.01
C LEU A 151 7.18 4.35 -24.27
N GLY A 152 8.02 5.36 -24.36
CA GLY A 152 9.25 5.49 -23.58
C GLY A 152 8.93 6.01 -22.19
N VAL A 153 9.39 5.29 -21.16
CA VAL A 153 9.12 5.62 -19.76
C VAL A 153 10.39 5.45 -18.93
N SER A 154 10.66 6.41 -18.05
CA SER A 154 11.63 6.30 -16.97
C SER A 154 10.87 6.07 -15.66
N ALA A 155 11.10 4.93 -15.02
CA ALA A 155 10.46 4.56 -13.78
C ALA A 155 11.49 4.45 -12.64
N LEU A 156 11.25 5.20 -11.57
CA LEU A 156 12.12 5.26 -10.39
C LEU A 156 11.33 4.87 -9.15
N VAL A 157 12.00 4.13 -8.27
CA VAL A 157 11.60 3.90 -6.87
C VAL A 157 12.64 4.56 -5.97
N ASP A 158 12.40 4.56 -4.66
CA ASP A 158 13.30 5.11 -3.64
C ASP A 158 14.78 4.66 -3.78
N ASN A 159 15.00 3.42 -4.17
CA ASN A 159 16.31 2.79 -4.31
C ASN A 159 16.89 2.82 -5.74
N GLY A 160 16.28 3.57 -6.67
CA GLY A 160 16.80 3.76 -8.03
C GLY A 160 15.84 3.29 -9.13
N PRO A 161 16.34 2.82 -10.30
CA PRO A 161 15.50 2.34 -11.38
C PRO A 161 14.61 1.17 -10.95
N MET A 162 13.34 1.22 -11.33
CA MET A 162 12.39 0.18 -10.98
C MET A 162 12.67 -1.13 -11.74
N SER A 163 12.80 -2.24 -11.01
CA SER A 163 12.91 -3.59 -11.58
C SER A 163 11.56 -4.09 -12.12
N GLN A 164 11.56 -5.01 -13.09
CA GLN A 164 10.34 -5.62 -13.60
C GLN A 164 9.67 -6.58 -12.60
N PHE A 165 10.48 -7.23 -11.77
CA PHE A 165 10.04 -8.19 -10.74
C PHE A 165 10.39 -7.68 -9.34
N GLY A 166 10.39 -6.36 -9.18
CA GLY A 166 10.81 -5.70 -7.94
C GLY A 166 9.79 -5.84 -6.81
N TRP A 167 10.31 -5.75 -5.59
CA TRP A 167 9.52 -5.52 -4.39
C TRP A 167 9.65 -4.04 -4.04
N VAL A 168 8.54 -3.30 -4.16
CA VAL A 168 8.50 -1.87 -3.84
C VAL A 168 7.89 -1.73 -2.47
N ASP A 169 8.62 -1.15 -1.53
CA ASP A 169 8.19 -1.08 -0.15
C ASP A 169 6.88 -0.31 0.03
N GLN A 170 6.05 -0.79 0.95
CA GLN A 170 4.83 -0.11 1.34
C GLN A 170 5.08 1.34 1.71
N CYS A 171 4.15 2.20 1.30
CA CYS A 171 4.19 3.64 1.54
C CYS A 171 5.46 4.35 1.05
N THR A 172 6.12 3.79 0.04
CA THR A 172 7.15 4.49 -0.74
C THR A 172 6.55 4.98 -2.06
N ASP A 173 7.15 6.02 -2.64
CA ASP A 173 6.69 6.60 -3.88
C ASP A 173 7.34 5.93 -5.09
N ILE A 174 6.52 5.57 -6.08
CA ILE A 174 6.94 5.24 -7.43
C ILE A 174 6.79 6.50 -8.28
N SER A 175 7.86 6.89 -8.97
CA SER A 175 7.88 8.04 -9.87
C SER A 175 8.00 7.59 -11.32
N ILE A 176 6.97 7.85 -12.12
CA ILE A 176 6.86 7.45 -13.52
C ILE A 176 6.93 8.69 -14.41
N THR A 177 7.94 8.78 -15.26
CA THR A 177 8.13 9.92 -16.17
C THR A 177 8.09 9.47 -17.63
N PRO A 178 7.13 9.93 -18.45
CA PRO A 178 7.15 9.67 -19.89
C PRO A 178 8.35 10.38 -20.54
N THR A 179 9.09 9.68 -21.40
CA THR A 179 10.21 10.25 -22.16
C THR A 179 9.82 10.63 -23.59
N ASN A 180 8.66 10.16 -24.07
CA ASN A 180 8.03 10.53 -25.33
C ASN A 180 6.50 10.44 -25.22
N GLY A 181 5.78 10.60 -26.34
CA GLY A 181 4.31 10.54 -26.41
C GLY A 181 3.62 11.89 -26.30
N THR A 182 2.28 11.89 -26.31
CA THR A 182 1.45 13.10 -26.24
C THR A 182 0.49 13.04 -25.06
N ALA A 183 0.46 14.10 -24.25
CA ALA A 183 -0.47 14.22 -23.13
C ALA A 183 -1.95 14.28 -23.60
N PRO A 184 -2.94 13.89 -22.76
CA PRO A 184 -2.78 13.40 -21.39
C PRO A 184 -2.13 12.01 -21.29
N PHE A 185 -1.37 11.80 -20.22
CA PHE A 185 -0.82 10.51 -19.83
C PHE A 185 -1.66 9.93 -18.71
N THR A 186 -2.05 8.67 -18.83
CA THR A 186 -2.80 7.94 -17.80
C THR A 186 -1.94 6.83 -17.22
N LEU A 187 -1.53 6.99 -15.97
CA LEU A 187 -0.89 5.94 -15.17
C LEU A 187 -1.98 5.06 -14.58
N THR A 188 -1.94 3.77 -14.90
CA THR A 188 -2.82 2.75 -14.34
C THR A 188 -2.02 1.81 -13.45
N VAL A 189 -2.43 1.68 -12.19
CA VAL A 189 -1.91 0.67 -11.25
C VAL A 189 -2.96 -0.42 -11.12
N ALA A 190 -2.60 -1.67 -11.40
CA ALA A 190 -3.53 -2.79 -11.51
C ALA A 190 -3.15 -3.91 -10.52
N PRO A 191 -3.61 -3.84 -9.26
CA PRO A 191 -3.38 -4.91 -8.29
C PRO A 191 -4.26 -6.12 -8.60
N ALA A 192 -3.74 -7.32 -8.30
CA ALA A 192 -4.50 -8.55 -8.47
C ALA A 192 -5.75 -8.55 -7.56
N LEU A 193 -6.87 -9.06 -8.06
CA LEU A 193 -8.15 -9.17 -7.32
C LEU A 193 -8.74 -7.84 -6.81
N HIS A 194 -8.30 -6.70 -7.35
CA HIS A 194 -8.82 -5.38 -7.02
C HIS A 194 -9.13 -4.56 -8.28
N PRO A 195 -10.00 -3.54 -8.19
CA PRO A 195 -10.07 -2.51 -9.21
C PRO A 195 -8.73 -1.78 -9.38
N PRO A 196 -8.41 -1.28 -10.58
CA PRO A 196 -7.21 -0.49 -10.78
C PRO A 196 -7.35 0.94 -10.25
N TYR A 197 -6.22 1.64 -10.15
CA TYR A 197 -6.13 3.08 -9.93
C TYR A 197 -5.80 3.77 -11.25
N ASN A 198 -6.36 4.95 -11.48
CA ASN A 198 -5.98 5.80 -12.62
C ASN A 198 -5.55 7.19 -12.13
N ILE A 199 -4.37 7.61 -12.57
CA ILE A 199 -3.82 8.95 -12.31
C ILE A 199 -3.52 9.58 -13.67
N THR A 200 -4.13 10.72 -13.95
CA THR A 200 -3.95 11.43 -15.22
C THR A 200 -3.03 12.64 -15.04
N SER A 201 -2.08 12.80 -15.95
CA SER A 201 -1.25 13.99 -16.07
C SER A 201 -1.46 14.65 -17.43
N PHE A 202 -1.53 15.97 -17.45
CA PHE A 202 -1.67 16.76 -18.68
C PHE A 202 -0.32 17.25 -19.22
N ASP A 203 0.78 16.86 -18.58
CA ASP A 203 2.14 17.16 -19.03
C ASP A 203 3.07 15.96 -18.84
N ALA A 204 4.28 16.05 -19.40
CA ALA A 204 5.28 14.99 -19.34
C ALA A 204 6.09 15.00 -18.02
N LYS A 205 5.57 15.61 -16.95
CA LYS A 205 6.25 15.60 -15.64
C LYS A 205 6.12 14.24 -14.96
N PRO A 206 6.98 13.96 -13.97
CA PRO A 206 6.86 12.73 -13.18
C PRO A 206 5.49 12.62 -12.50
N ILE A 207 4.85 11.47 -12.69
CA ILE A 207 3.63 11.05 -12.00
C ILE A 207 4.06 10.21 -10.81
N ASN A 208 3.79 10.71 -9.60
CA ASN A 208 4.15 10.03 -8.36
C ASN A 208 2.93 9.28 -7.80
N TRP A 209 3.13 8.04 -7.40
CA TRP A 209 2.14 7.22 -6.71
C TRP A 209 2.77 6.55 -5.49
N THR A 210 2.18 6.74 -4.33
CA THR A 210 2.58 6.05 -3.09
C THR A 210 1.99 4.65 -3.05
N VAL A 211 2.83 3.62 -2.84
CA VAL A 211 2.40 2.21 -2.76
C VAL A 211 1.47 2.00 -1.56
N SER A 212 0.17 2.05 -1.81
CA SER A 212 -0.89 1.87 -0.81
C SER A 212 -1.52 0.47 -0.85
N LEU A 213 -0.71 -0.57 -1.12
CA LEU A 213 -1.14 -1.96 -1.22
C LEU A 213 -0.72 -2.77 0.01
N SER A 214 -1.51 -3.79 0.37
CA SER A 214 -1.14 -4.76 1.40
C SER A 214 0.15 -5.50 1.05
N TRP A 215 0.79 -6.08 2.07
CA TRP A 215 2.09 -6.73 1.91
C TRP A 215 1.98 -7.91 0.97
N ALA A 216 3.01 -8.10 0.14
CA ALA A 216 3.10 -9.12 -0.90
C ALA A 216 1.99 -9.10 -1.96
N SER A 217 1.15 -8.06 -2.01
CA SER A 217 0.15 -7.94 -3.08
C SER A 217 0.83 -7.75 -4.44
N PRO A 218 0.60 -8.64 -5.41
CA PRO A 218 1.15 -8.48 -6.75
C PRO A 218 0.34 -7.44 -7.52
N PHE A 219 1.03 -6.66 -8.35
CA PHE A 219 0.40 -5.67 -9.21
C PHE A 219 1.21 -5.40 -10.47
N PHE A 220 0.52 -4.92 -11.50
CA PHE A 220 1.15 -4.36 -12.69
C PHE A 220 0.95 -2.84 -12.71
N ILE A 221 1.82 -2.13 -13.41
CA ILE A 221 1.60 -0.72 -13.73
C ILE A 221 1.68 -0.52 -15.24
N SER A 222 0.93 0.44 -15.76
CA SER A 222 1.06 0.90 -17.14
C SER A 222 0.90 2.40 -17.28
N LEU A 223 1.50 2.95 -18.33
CA LEU A 223 1.32 4.32 -18.74
C LEU A 223 0.83 4.34 -20.18
N VAL A 224 -0.26 5.06 -20.44
CA VAL A 224 -0.83 5.21 -21.78
C VAL A 224 -0.91 6.70 -22.12
N ASP A 225 -0.51 7.07 -23.34
CA ASP A 225 -0.62 8.43 -23.86
C ASP A 225 -1.94 8.67 -24.61
N ALA A 226 -2.21 9.91 -25.02
CA ALA A 226 -3.44 10.26 -25.71
C ALA A 226 -3.63 9.60 -27.08
N ASN A 227 -2.53 9.14 -27.70
CA ASN A 227 -2.53 8.47 -29.00
C ASN A 227 -2.63 6.94 -28.87
N GLY A 228 -2.70 6.41 -27.65
CA GLY A 228 -2.74 4.97 -27.38
C GLY A 228 -1.37 4.28 -27.40
N SER A 229 -0.27 5.04 -27.41
CA SER A 229 1.05 4.49 -27.13
C SER A 229 1.11 4.10 -25.66
N SER A 230 1.67 2.93 -25.36
CA SER A 230 1.63 2.38 -24.01
C SER A 230 2.95 1.80 -23.56
N TRP A 231 3.09 1.66 -22.24
CA TRP A 231 4.16 0.96 -21.57
C TRP A 231 3.59 0.26 -20.35
N ALA A 232 4.10 -0.92 -20.01
CA ALA A 232 3.74 -1.65 -18.81
C ALA A 232 4.98 -2.26 -18.13
N ASN A 233 4.88 -2.49 -16.83
CA ASN A 233 5.89 -3.18 -16.05
C ASN A 233 5.23 -4.04 -14.95
N GLY A 234 5.88 -5.16 -14.63
CA GLY A 234 5.44 -6.09 -13.59
C GLY A 234 5.64 -7.57 -13.96
N PRO A 235 5.18 -8.50 -13.10
CA PRO A 235 4.51 -8.23 -11.83
C PRO A 235 5.46 -7.68 -10.76
N LEU A 236 5.06 -6.56 -10.16
CA LEU A 236 5.68 -5.97 -8.98
C LEU A 236 4.99 -6.51 -7.72
N HIS A 237 5.65 -6.40 -6.57
CA HIS A 237 5.08 -6.76 -5.28
C HIS A 237 5.23 -5.62 -4.28
N SER A 238 4.24 -5.46 -3.41
CA SER A 238 4.33 -4.55 -2.27
C SER A 238 5.22 -5.16 -1.17
N GLY A 239 6.34 -4.50 -0.85
CA GLY A 239 7.36 -4.94 0.11
C GLY A 239 7.14 -4.46 1.54
N GLY A 240 7.80 -5.12 2.49
CA GLY A 240 7.65 -4.87 3.93
C GLY A 240 8.77 -4.06 4.58
N GLY A 241 9.72 -3.51 3.82
CA GLY A 241 10.85 -2.74 4.35
C GLY A 241 10.50 -1.31 4.74
N GLY A 242 9.38 -0.78 4.23
CA GLY A 242 8.91 0.59 4.44
C GLY A 242 7.99 0.78 5.64
N THR A 243 7.52 2.01 5.83
CA THR A 243 6.47 2.29 6.82
C THR A 243 5.12 1.79 6.32
N ILE A 244 4.21 1.39 7.20
CA ILE A 244 2.82 1.03 6.84
C ILE A 244 1.82 2.16 7.11
N SER A 245 2.33 3.37 7.30
CA SER A 245 1.55 4.53 7.77
C SER A 245 0.42 4.94 6.83
N CYS A 246 0.64 4.82 5.51
CA CYS A 246 -0.36 5.10 4.48
C CYS A 246 -1.48 4.05 4.38
N LEU A 247 -1.29 2.85 4.96
CA LEU A 247 -2.25 1.74 4.90
C LEU A 247 -3.21 1.73 6.10
N ALA A 248 -2.80 2.33 7.22
CA ALA A 248 -3.69 2.59 8.32
C ALA A 248 -4.76 3.56 7.81
N GLY A 249 -5.93 3.04 7.41
CA GLY A 249 -7.03 3.74 6.74
C GLY A 249 -7.68 4.91 7.50
N ASN A 250 -6.94 5.56 8.39
CA ASN A 250 -7.28 6.73 9.16
C ASN A 250 -6.71 8.03 8.54
N VAL A 251 -6.70 8.13 7.20
CA VAL A 251 -6.47 9.41 6.52
C VAL A 251 -7.76 10.23 6.42
N THR A 252 -8.90 9.70 6.90
CA THR A 252 -10.18 10.43 6.98
C THR A 252 -10.25 11.42 8.14
N SER A 253 -9.18 11.65 8.88
CA SER A 253 -9.07 12.80 9.76
C SER A 253 -7.62 13.23 9.89
N SER A 254 -7.12 13.97 8.90
CA SER A 254 -6.07 14.98 9.12
C SER A 254 -6.61 16.06 10.08
N ARG A 255 -6.84 15.64 11.33
CA ARG A 255 -6.90 16.51 12.49
C ARG A 255 -5.48 16.56 13.03
N ASN A 256 -4.73 17.54 12.54
CA ASN A 256 -3.64 18.22 13.24
C ASN A 256 -2.43 17.47 13.81
N ASP A 257 -2.24 16.17 13.63
CA ASP A 257 -1.08 15.54 14.25
C ASP A 257 0.02 15.14 13.26
N THR A 258 1.18 15.75 13.50
CA THR A 258 2.52 15.32 13.08
C THR A 258 2.90 15.51 11.61
N VAL A 259 3.20 16.77 11.29
CA VAL A 259 4.19 17.15 10.27
C VAL A 259 5.48 16.36 10.49
N THR A 260 6.04 15.80 9.41
CA THR A 260 7.29 15.05 9.39
C THR A 260 8.45 15.85 10.03
N LEU A 261 9.15 15.20 10.96
CA LEU A 261 10.21 15.77 11.82
C LEU A 261 11.30 16.62 11.11
N PRO A 262 11.74 16.35 9.86
CA PRO A 262 12.84 17.12 9.28
C PRO A 262 12.49 18.59 8.98
N VAL A 263 11.23 18.88 8.64
CA VAL A 263 10.76 20.25 8.36
C VAL A 263 10.46 21.01 9.66
N VAL A 264 10.10 20.30 10.73
CA VAL A 264 9.88 20.88 12.06
C VAL A 264 11.19 21.35 12.70
N VAL A 265 12.29 20.60 12.51
CA VAL A 265 13.59 21.02 13.05
C VAL A 265 14.15 22.24 12.32
N GLY A 266 13.97 22.33 10.99
CA GLY A 266 14.40 23.50 10.21
C GLY A 266 13.60 24.78 10.51
N THR A 267 12.27 24.65 10.72
CA THR A 267 11.41 25.79 11.08
C THR A 267 11.63 26.25 12.53
N GLY A 268 12.00 25.35 13.44
CA GLY A 268 12.35 25.68 14.82
C GLY A 268 13.58 26.59 14.94
N VAL A 269 14.66 26.27 14.21
CA VAL A 269 15.91 27.06 14.28
C VAL A 269 15.80 28.39 13.53
N GLY A 270 15.18 28.39 12.35
CA GLY A 270 14.93 29.62 11.58
C GLY A 270 13.99 30.59 12.30
N GLY A 271 12.91 30.06 12.91
CA GLY A 271 11.99 30.83 13.74
C GLY A 271 12.64 31.40 14.99
N LEU A 272 13.51 30.65 15.67
CA LEU A 272 14.27 31.14 16.83
C LEU A 272 15.25 32.25 16.44
N ALA A 273 15.99 32.09 15.34
CA ALA A 273 16.95 33.11 14.91
C ALA A 273 16.23 34.41 14.52
N VAL A 274 15.20 34.33 13.65
CA VAL A 274 14.44 35.51 13.23
C VAL A 274 13.69 36.13 14.41
N GLY A 275 13.07 35.31 15.27
CA GLY A 275 12.40 35.76 16.48
C GLY A 275 13.33 36.46 17.47
N LEU A 276 14.55 35.95 17.65
CA LEU A 276 15.56 36.54 18.52
C LEU A 276 16.07 37.88 17.98
N PHE A 277 16.35 37.99 16.68
CA PHE A 277 16.74 39.26 16.06
C PHE A 277 15.63 40.31 16.16
N PHE A 278 14.38 39.91 15.91
CA PHE A 278 13.24 40.81 16.04
C PHE A 278 13.04 41.23 17.51
N GLY A 279 13.13 40.29 18.44
CA GLY A 279 13.03 40.56 19.88
C GLY A 279 14.10 41.54 20.38
N ILE A 280 15.36 41.35 19.98
CA ILE A 280 16.46 42.26 20.32
C ILE A 280 16.21 43.67 19.74
N LEU A 281 15.74 43.76 18.49
CA LEU A 281 15.45 45.04 17.84
C LEU A 281 14.32 45.80 18.58
N VAL A 282 13.25 45.10 18.97
CA VAL A 282 12.14 45.70 19.73
C VAL A 282 12.62 46.15 21.12
N ALA A 283 13.39 45.31 21.82
CA ALA A 283 13.96 45.67 23.12
C ALA A 283 14.86 46.91 23.02
N TYR A 284 15.72 46.97 21.99
CA TYR A 284 16.60 48.12 21.75
C TYR A 284 15.83 49.42 21.53
N ILE A 285 14.76 49.40 20.72
CA ILE A 285 13.91 50.57 20.48
C ILE A 285 13.25 51.04 21.79
N PHE A 286 12.74 50.10 22.60
CA PHE A 286 12.11 50.41 23.88
C PHE A 286 13.08 51.04 24.89
N LEU A 287 14.28 50.45 25.03
CA LEU A 287 15.36 50.99 25.87
C LEU A 287 15.76 52.40 25.42
N LYS A 288 15.94 52.62 24.11
CA LYS A 288 16.30 53.93 23.55
C LYS A 288 15.25 55.01 23.85
N GLN A 289 13.96 54.67 23.77
CA GLN A 289 12.89 55.60 24.14
C GLN A 289 12.88 55.90 25.64
N HIS A 290 13.13 54.90 26.48
CA HIS A 290 13.17 55.06 27.93
C HIS A 290 14.35 55.96 28.38
N PHE A 291 15.53 55.80 27.76
CA PHE A 291 16.69 56.67 28.02
C PHE A 291 16.44 58.13 27.59
N LYS A 292 15.77 58.35 26.44
CA LYS A 292 15.39 59.71 26.03
C LYS A 292 14.46 60.40 27.04
N LYS A 293 13.50 59.67 27.60
CA LYS A 293 12.59 60.20 28.63
C LYS A 293 13.33 60.55 29.94
N LYS A 294 14.29 59.72 30.38
CA LYS A 294 15.13 60.05 31.55
C LYS A 294 16.01 61.29 31.33
N MET A 295 16.58 61.46 30.14
CA MET A 295 17.37 62.65 29.80
C MET A 295 16.53 63.94 29.77
N GLN A 296 15.24 63.85 29.42
CA GLN A 296 14.34 65.00 29.48
C GLN A 296 13.84 65.29 30.90
N ALA A 297 13.62 64.26 31.73
CA ALA A 297 13.23 64.43 33.12
C ALA A 297 14.31 65.14 33.97
N ASN A 298 15.59 64.92 33.67
CA ASN A 298 16.70 65.60 34.35
C ASN A 298 16.95 67.05 33.90
N ARG A 299 16.21 67.58 32.91
CA ARG A 299 16.27 69.00 32.52
C ARG A 299 15.25 69.89 33.22
N PHE A 300 14.45 69.34 34.14
CA PHE A 300 13.39 70.06 34.86
C PHE A 300 13.58 70.07 36.39
N ILE A 301 14.84 70.01 36.84
CA ILE A 301 15.18 70.35 38.23
C ILE A 301 16.06 71.59 38.17
N ASP A 302 15.42 72.75 38.04
CA ASP A 302 15.94 73.94 38.71
C ASP A 302 14.83 74.99 38.94
N SER A 303 14.85 75.55 40.15
CA SER A 303 14.16 76.75 40.63
C SER A 303 12.64 76.70 40.91
N ALA A 304 12.27 76.48 42.19
CA ALA A 304 11.64 77.53 43.02
C ALA A 304 11.31 77.03 44.46
N PRO A 305 11.64 77.82 45.51
CA PRO A 305 11.25 77.59 46.90
C PRO A 305 9.97 78.34 47.27
N GLY A 306 9.18 77.81 48.23
CA GLY A 306 8.23 78.63 49.00
C GLY A 306 6.91 77.99 49.44
N THR A 307 6.95 77.25 50.57
CA THR A 307 6.10 77.39 51.78
C THR A 307 4.55 77.24 51.75
N PRO A 308 3.92 76.95 52.92
CA PRO A 308 2.89 75.90 53.07
C PRO A 308 1.51 76.45 53.47
N HIS A 309 0.55 75.53 53.65
CA HIS A 309 -0.71 75.54 54.45
C HIS A 309 -1.74 74.70 53.64
N ALA A 310 -2.65 73.89 54.18
CA ALA A 310 -2.99 73.41 55.52
C ALA A 310 -4.18 72.42 55.31
N LEU A 311 -4.23 71.31 56.07
CA LEU A 311 -5.44 70.70 56.69
C LEU A 311 -6.58 70.16 55.75
N MET A 312 -7.35 69.09 55.98
CA MET A 312 -7.76 68.25 57.13
C MET A 312 -8.43 66.95 56.56
N PHE A 313 -8.33 65.84 57.32
CA PHE A 313 -9.35 64.79 57.68
C PHE A 313 -10.44 64.32 56.66
N ASP A 314 -10.97 63.09 56.63
CA ASP A 314 -11.04 61.99 57.61
C ASP A 314 -11.49 60.64 57.00
N GLN A 315 -11.10 59.56 57.70
CA GLN A 315 -11.70 58.25 58.01
C GLN A 315 -12.55 57.35 57.05
N ALA A 316 -12.18 56.05 57.16
CA ALA A 316 -12.82 54.78 56.76
C ALA A 316 -13.98 54.38 57.73
N PRO A 317 -14.50 53.11 57.86
CA PRO A 317 -14.28 51.82 57.16
C PRO A 317 -15.50 50.86 56.94
N GLY A 318 -15.39 49.91 55.97
CA GLY A 318 -15.92 48.52 55.95
C GLY A 318 -17.46 48.26 55.90
N PRO A 319 -17.95 46.99 55.81
CA PRO A 319 -17.32 45.71 55.45
C PRO A 319 -18.12 44.84 54.42
N ALA A 320 -17.60 43.64 54.15
CA ALA A 320 -18.08 42.59 53.23
C ALA A 320 -19.43 41.94 53.59
N GLN A 321 -20.15 41.39 52.59
CA GLN A 321 -21.10 40.28 52.76
C GLN A 321 -21.35 39.51 51.45
N TYR A 322 -21.64 38.23 51.59
CA TYR A 322 -21.55 37.13 50.62
C TYR A 322 -22.93 36.46 50.45
N ARG A 323 -23.24 35.95 49.24
CA ARG A 323 -24.29 34.94 48.88
C ARG A 323 -25.80 35.32 49.05
N PRO A 324 -26.79 34.56 48.50
CA PRO A 324 -26.75 33.25 47.80
C PRO A 324 -27.58 33.11 46.49
N VAL A 325 -27.38 31.95 45.86
CA VAL A 325 -28.19 31.27 44.82
C VAL A 325 -29.59 30.91 45.35
N PRO A 326 -30.63 30.85 44.49
CA PRO A 326 -31.78 29.98 44.73
C PRO A 326 -31.88 28.85 43.68
N THR A 327 -31.96 27.63 44.21
CA THR A 327 -32.51 26.44 43.55
C THR A 327 -33.99 26.30 43.96
N ALA A 328 -34.78 25.64 43.11
CA ALA A 328 -36.06 24.97 43.36
C ALA A 328 -37.34 25.60 42.75
N SER A 329 -37.82 24.92 41.70
CA SER A 329 -39.16 24.31 41.52
C SER A 329 -40.42 24.99 42.07
N SER A 330 -41.39 25.22 41.18
CA SER A 330 -42.86 25.13 41.37
C SER A 330 -43.53 25.73 40.11
N SER A 331 -44.09 24.94 39.19
CA SER A 331 -45.45 24.37 39.16
C SER A 331 -46.54 25.32 38.62
N GLY A 332 -47.33 24.80 37.66
CA GLY A 332 -48.60 25.35 37.15
C GLY A 332 -48.45 26.48 36.11
N GLY A 333 -49.01 26.45 34.91
CA GLY A 333 -50.06 25.62 34.31
C GLY A 333 -50.87 26.48 33.33
N ILE A 334 -51.50 25.82 32.35
CA ILE A 334 -52.63 26.32 31.51
C ILE A 334 -52.23 27.30 30.38
N SER A 335 -52.59 27.18 29.11
CA SER A 335 -53.24 26.18 28.25
C SER A 335 -53.22 26.72 26.80
N HIS A 336 -53.55 25.82 25.86
CA HIS A 336 -54.18 26.05 24.54
C HIS A 336 -53.33 26.01 23.26
N SER A 337 -53.41 24.82 22.63
CA SER A 337 -53.81 24.53 21.23
C SER A 337 -52.97 25.13 20.09
N VAL A 338 -52.54 24.38 19.06
CA VAL A 338 -53.40 23.66 18.10
C VAL A 338 -52.68 22.41 17.53
N LEU A 339 -53.49 21.35 17.35
CA LEU A 339 -53.46 20.17 16.47
C LEU A 339 -52.35 20.10 15.37
N ALA A 340 -51.82 18.94 14.96
CA ALA A 340 -52.49 17.65 14.72
C ALA A 340 -51.50 16.45 14.60
N SER A 341 -52.00 15.27 15.02
CA SER A 341 -51.79 13.89 14.50
C SER A 341 -50.34 13.34 14.32
N ASN A 342 -49.73 12.52 15.19
CA ASN A 342 -50.04 11.17 15.76
C ASN A 342 -49.65 9.99 14.79
N PRO A 343 -49.49 8.72 15.24
CA PRO A 343 -48.26 8.16 15.86
C PRO A 343 -47.93 6.72 15.36
N SER A 344 -46.84 6.11 15.87
CA SER A 344 -46.64 4.66 16.18
C SER A 344 -45.15 4.46 16.56
N SER A 345 -44.69 4.55 17.82
CA SER A 345 -44.88 3.72 19.03
C SER A 345 -43.99 2.46 19.13
N MET A 346 -43.02 2.55 20.07
CA MET A 346 -42.45 1.51 20.97
C MET A 346 -41.71 0.30 20.32
N GLN A 347 -40.60 -0.22 20.83
CA GLN A 347 -40.21 -0.45 22.24
C GLN A 347 -38.70 -0.30 22.48
N ARG A 348 -38.42 -0.03 23.75
CA ARG A 348 -37.14 0.06 24.43
C ARG A 348 -36.91 -1.26 25.16
N MET A 349 -35.74 -1.91 24.99
CA MET A 349 -34.99 -2.74 25.95
C MET A 349 -34.17 -3.81 25.22
N GLY A 350 -32.93 -4.02 25.63
CA GLY A 350 -32.17 -5.22 25.27
C GLY A 350 -30.70 -4.98 25.03
N GLN A 351 -29.96 -4.71 26.11
CA GLN A 351 -28.51 -4.87 26.18
C GLN A 351 -28.20 -6.36 25.96
N VAL A 352 -27.56 -6.71 24.84
CA VAL A 352 -27.02 -8.06 24.60
C VAL A 352 -25.57 -7.94 24.18
N THR A 353 -24.69 -8.35 25.09
CA THR A 353 -23.30 -8.72 24.84
C THR A 353 -23.27 -9.88 23.85
N MET A 354 -22.74 -9.66 22.65
CA MET A 354 -22.39 -10.75 21.73
C MET A 354 -21.04 -11.33 22.17
N GLN A 355 -21.10 -12.42 22.94
CA GLN A 355 -20.03 -13.40 23.00
C GLN A 355 -20.06 -14.16 21.66
N TYR A 356 -18.96 -14.13 20.91
CA TYR A 356 -18.80 -15.03 19.77
C TYR A 356 -18.46 -16.41 20.33
N GLU A 357 -19.40 -17.35 20.16
CA GLU A 357 -19.19 -18.77 20.39
C GLU A 357 -18.55 -19.34 19.11
N VAL A 358 -17.31 -19.83 19.26
CA VAL A 358 -16.59 -20.53 18.19
C VAL A 358 -17.10 -21.96 18.18
N GLU A 359 -17.89 -22.32 17.17
CA GLU A 359 -18.31 -23.70 16.94
C GLU A 359 -17.09 -24.52 16.46
N PRO A 360 -16.72 -25.62 17.14
CA PRO A 360 -15.60 -26.46 16.72
C PRO A 360 -15.92 -27.15 15.39
N PHE A 361 -15.09 -26.89 14.39
CA PHE A 361 -15.16 -27.55 13.09
C PHE A 361 -14.89 -29.06 13.27
N SER A 362 -15.92 -29.88 13.07
CA SER A 362 -15.82 -31.33 13.09
C SER A 362 -15.54 -31.83 11.67
N MET A 363 -14.37 -32.43 11.46
CA MET A 363 -13.99 -33.04 10.19
C MET A 363 -14.93 -34.21 9.87
N PRO A 364 -15.56 -34.27 8.69
CA PRO A 364 -16.29 -35.45 8.27
C PRO A 364 -15.27 -36.46 7.74
N ASP A 365 -14.98 -37.51 8.50
CA ASP A 365 -14.61 -38.82 7.97
C ASP A 365 -14.46 -39.84 9.11
N GLU A 366 -15.31 -40.86 9.12
CA GLU A 366 -14.99 -42.25 9.54
C GLU A 366 -16.19 -43.24 9.47
N GLU A 367 -17.36 -42.88 8.94
CA GLU A 367 -18.46 -43.84 8.71
C GLU A 367 -18.77 -44.01 7.22
N GLY A 368 -17.96 -44.79 6.49
CA GLY A 368 -18.23 -45.04 5.07
C GLY A 368 -17.43 -46.13 4.36
N ARG A 369 -16.65 -46.95 5.07
CA ARG A 369 -15.81 -48.00 4.45
C ARG A 369 -15.99 -49.37 5.07
N ARG A 370 -17.22 -49.89 5.09
CA ARG A 370 -17.49 -51.34 5.20
C ARG A 370 -18.75 -51.75 4.45
N ALA A 371 -18.66 -51.86 3.12
CA ALA A 371 -19.50 -52.76 2.33
C ALA A 371 -19.05 -52.74 0.86
N ALA A 372 -18.07 -53.57 0.49
CA ALA A 372 -17.96 -54.21 -0.82
C ALA A 372 -16.58 -54.88 -0.92
N ASN A 373 -16.51 -56.16 -0.56
CA ASN A 373 -15.69 -57.17 -1.23
C ASN A 373 -15.93 -58.53 -0.54
N ASP A 374 -16.65 -59.40 -1.25
CA ASP A 374 -16.52 -60.87 -1.25
C ASP A 374 -17.50 -61.35 -2.35
N VAL A 375 -17.07 -61.51 -3.61
CA VAL A 375 -16.39 -62.68 -4.20
C VAL A 375 -17.16 -63.97 -4.02
N VAL A 376 -17.89 -64.43 -5.05
CA VAL A 376 -17.99 -65.83 -5.54
C VAL A 376 -18.56 -65.82 -6.98
N SER A 377 -17.79 -66.33 -7.96
CA SER A 377 -18.23 -66.79 -9.31
C SER A 377 -18.70 -68.27 -9.24
N PRO A 378 -19.01 -69.05 -10.32
CA PRO A 378 -19.12 -68.77 -11.77
C PRO A 378 -20.29 -69.48 -12.51
N THR A 379 -20.50 -69.17 -13.80
CA THR A 379 -20.94 -70.01 -14.97
C THR A 379 -21.59 -69.11 -16.03
N SER A 380 -21.71 -69.39 -17.33
CA SER A 380 -21.11 -70.22 -18.39
C SER A 380 -21.95 -69.93 -19.67
N TYR A 381 -21.37 -70.14 -20.87
CA TYR A 381 -21.97 -70.08 -22.23
C TYR A 381 -22.12 -68.67 -22.86
N GLY A 382 -21.79 -68.39 -24.14
CA GLY A 382 -21.26 -69.18 -25.25
C GLY A 382 -21.55 -68.48 -26.60
N HIS A 383 -20.65 -68.63 -27.59
CA HIS A 383 -20.78 -68.33 -29.05
C HIS A 383 -20.89 -66.84 -29.47
N GLY A 384 -20.28 -66.31 -30.54
CA GLY A 384 -19.61 -66.80 -31.76
C GLY A 384 -19.10 -65.59 -32.60
N PRO A 385 -18.65 -65.73 -33.87
CA PRO A 385 -17.28 -65.33 -34.28
C PRO A 385 -17.15 -64.30 -35.44
N THR A 386 -15.87 -64.07 -35.84
CA THR A 386 -15.30 -63.45 -37.08
C THR A 386 -14.88 -61.96 -36.97
N GLY A 387 -13.67 -61.53 -37.37
CA GLY A 387 -12.57 -62.21 -38.03
C GLY A 387 -11.31 -61.34 -38.24
N ARG A 388 -10.22 -62.05 -38.57
CA ARG A 388 -9.06 -61.68 -39.41
C ARG A 388 -8.04 -60.66 -38.87
N VAL A 389 -6.92 -61.22 -38.37
CA VAL A 389 -5.61 -60.59 -38.23
C VAL A 389 -4.66 -61.23 -39.26
N VAL A 390 -3.90 -60.42 -39.99
CA VAL A 390 -2.55 -60.75 -40.50
C VAL A 390 -1.72 -59.46 -40.49
N SER A 391 -0.71 -59.40 -39.61
CA SER A 391 0.60 -58.79 -39.90
C SER A 391 1.51 -58.99 -38.68
N THR A 392 2.41 -59.96 -38.84
CA THR A 392 3.52 -60.32 -37.98
C THR A 392 4.61 -59.25 -38.01
N HIS A 393 5.02 -58.73 -36.85
CA HIS A 393 6.44 -58.55 -36.55
C HIS A 393 6.66 -58.70 -35.05
N GLU A 394 7.40 -59.75 -34.73
CA GLU A 394 7.78 -60.20 -33.39
C GLU A 394 9.21 -59.72 -33.13
N SER A 395 9.43 -59.01 -32.01
CA SER A 395 10.75 -58.77 -31.42
C SER A 395 10.59 -58.43 -29.94
N ALA A 396 10.82 -59.46 -29.11
CA ALA A 396 11.33 -59.50 -27.74
C ALA A 396 10.70 -58.66 -26.59
N PRO A 397 10.50 -59.26 -25.40
CA PRO A 397 9.93 -58.60 -24.23
C PRO A 397 11.01 -57.85 -23.42
N HIS A 398 10.79 -56.55 -23.17
CA HIS A 398 11.49 -55.81 -22.13
C HIS A 398 10.76 -55.93 -20.79
N ALA A 399 11.56 -56.11 -19.74
CA ALA A 399 11.18 -56.27 -18.35
C ALA A 399 10.26 -55.14 -17.84
N PRO A 400 9.46 -55.37 -16.79
CA PRO A 400 8.64 -54.33 -16.20
C PRO A 400 9.52 -53.24 -15.59
N THR A 401 9.60 -52.11 -16.27
CA THR A 401 10.15 -50.86 -15.73
C THR A 401 9.36 -50.46 -14.50
N THR A 402 10.01 -50.55 -13.34
CA THR A 402 9.55 -49.99 -12.08
C THR A 402 9.20 -48.51 -12.29
N PRO A 403 8.01 -48.04 -11.88
CA PRO A 403 7.64 -46.63 -12.04
C PRO A 403 8.64 -45.74 -11.28
N PRO A 404 9.00 -44.55 -11.82
CA PRO A 404 9.95 -43.66 -11.17
C PRO A 404 9.41 -43.24 -9.79
N ASN A 405 10.28 -43.32 -8.78
CA ASN A 405 10.01 -42.85 -7.42
C ASN A 405 9.81 -41.32 -7.47
N GLN A 406 8.56 -40.87 -7.36
CA GLN A 406 8.23 -39.44 -7.29
C GLN A 406 8.10 -39.02 -5.82
N VAL A 407 8.82 -37.96 -5.47
CA VAL A 407 8.82 -37.34 -4.14
C VAL A 407 8.30 -35.92 -4.30
N TYR A 408 7.29 -35.55 -3.51
CA TYR A 408 6.72 -34.20 -3.52
C TYR A 408 7.20 -33.45 -2.28
N VAL A 409 7.82 -32.29 -2.48
CA VAL A 409 8.32 -31.42 -1.40
C VAL A 409 7.45 -30.17 -1.34
N VAL A 410 6.82 -29.93 -0.20
CA VAL A 410 5.96 -28.76 0.03
C VAL A 410 6.68 -27.78 0.94
N HIS A 411 6.92 -26.58 0.43
CA HIS A 411 7.42 -25.44 1.19
C HIS A 411 6.22 -24.62 1.69
N HIS A 412 6.17 -24.35 2.98
CA HIS A 412 5.15 -23.47 3.57
C HIS A 412 5.61 -22.02 3.47
N ASP A 413 4.68 -21.09 3.21
CA ASP A 413 4.95 -19.67 2.94
C ASP A 413 5.43 -18.87 4.17
N SER A 414 5.58 -19.51 5.34
CA SER A 414 5.91 -18.86 6.61
C SER A 414 7.40 -18.53 6.79
N GLN A 415 8.28 -18.80 5.82
CA GLN A 415 9.75 -18.68 5.91
C GLN A 415 10.41 -19.39 7.13
N VAL A 416 9.64 -20.19 7.86
CA VAL A 416 10.09 -20.93 9.05
C VAL A 416 9.80 -22.41 8.82
N PRO A 417 10.72 -23.33 9.17
CA PRO A 417 10.48 -24.78 9.10
C PRO A 417 9.15 -25.17 9.79
N PRO A 418 8.47 -26.25 9.34
CA PRO A 418 9.06 -27.42 8.67
C PRO A 418 8.83 -27.51 7.17
N VAL A 419 9.67 -28.30 6.49
CA VAL A 419 9.41 -28.79 5.11
C VAL A 419 8.67 -30.12 5.23
N THR A 420 7.60 -30.29 4.44
CA THR A 420 6.85 -31.56 4.39
C THR A 420 7.20 -32.32 3.12
N ILE A 421 7.64 -33.57 3.27
CA ILE A 421 7.93 -34.48 2.15
C ILE A 421 6.83 -35.54 2.09
N TYR A 422 6.17 -35.66 0.94
CA TYR A 422 5.17 -36.68 0.66
C TYR A 422 5.74 -37.75 -0.26
N HIS A 423 5.66 -39.00 0.18
CA HIS A 423 5.91 -40.18 -0.64
C HIS A 423 4.61 -40.74 -1.22
N ARG A 424 4.71 -41.46 -2.34
CA ARG A 424 3.56 -42.06 -3.04
C ARG A 424 2.80 -43.09 -2.20
N ASP A 425 3.45 -43.72 -1.23
CA ASP A 425 2.83 -44.66 -0.30
C ASP A 425 1.96 -43.99 0.78
N GLY A 426 1.84 -42.66 0.73
CA GLY A 426 1.09 -41.87 1.71
C GLY A 426 1.87 -41.58 2.98
N THR A 427 3.16 -41.95 3.04
CA THR A 427 4.00 -41.57 4.18
C THR A 427 4.35 -40.09 4.11
N GLN A 428 4.10 -39.41 5.23
CA GLN A 428 4.42 -38.00 5.44
C GLN A 428 5.65 -37.92 6.34
N ILE A 429 6.73 -37.33 5.82
CA ILE A 429 7.94 -37.07 6.61
C ILE A 429 8.01 -35.56 6.82
N VAL A 430 7.91 -35.15 8.09
CA VAL A 430 8.06 -33.75 8.51
C VAL A 430 9.46 -33.60 9.09
N GLU A 431 10.35 -32.91 8.38
CA GLU A 431 11.68 -32.62 8.90
C GLU A 431 11.59 -31.44 9.87
N LEU A 432 11.79 -31.72 11.16
CA LEU A 432 11.88 -30.70 12.20
C LEU A 432 13.29 -30.10 12.20
N PRO A 433 13.44 -28.77 12.38
CA PRO A 433 14.75 -28.15 12.46
C PRO A 433 15.58 -28.75 13.61
N PRO A 434 16.91 -28.84 13.46
CA PRO A 434 17.79 -29.39 14.48
C PRO A 434 17.57 -28.68 15.82
N ARG A 435 17.24 -29.44 16.86
CA ARG A 435 17.14 -28.91 18.22
C ARG A 435 18.54 -28.66 18.77
N TYR A 436 18.97 -27.41 18.78
CA TYR A 436 20.13 -27.02 19.57
C TYR A 436 19.75 -27.05 21.05
N PRO A 437 20.55 -27.70 21.93
CA PRO A 437 20.31 -27.66 23.36
C PRO A 437 20.36 -26.21 23.86
N PRO A 438 19.48 -25.81 24.79
CA PRO A 438 19.48 -24.45 25.29
C PRO A 438 20.81 -24.15 25.97
N TYR A 439 21.50 -23.11 25.52
CA TYR A 439 22.63 -22.54 26.24
C TYR A 439 22.14 -22.13 27.64
N SER A 440 22.73 -22.74 28.66
CA SER A 440 22.58 -22.33 30.06
C SER A 440 23.21 -20.95 30.24
N SER A 441 22.42 -19.89 30.10
CA SER A 441 22.80 -18.56 30.57
C SER A 441 22.67 -18.53 32.09
N SER A 442 23.78 -18.82 32.77
CA SER A 442 23.93 -18.62 34.21
C SER A 442 23.76 -17.15 34.56
N GLN A 443 22.84 -16.91 35.48
CA GLN A 443 22.64 -15.68 36.24
C GLN A 443 23.97 -15.11 36.77
N SER A 444 24.10 -13.79 36.68
CA SER A 444 24.90 -12.98 37.60
C SER A 444 24.27 -11.60 37.69
N GLU A 445 23.13 -11.52 38.40
CA GLU A 445 22.72 -10.29 39.06
C GLU A 445 23.62 -10.09 40.28
N ALA A 446 24.44 -9.05 40.28
CA ALA A 446 25.01 -8.48 41.50
C ALA A 446 25.28 -6.98 41.28
N LEU A 447 24.36 -6.16 41.82
CA LEU A 447 24.63 -4.97 42.62
C LEU A 447 25.85 -4.09 42.26
N SER A 448 25.60 -2.88 41.73
CA SER A 448 26.09 -1.65 42.38
C SER A 448 25.56 -0.37 41.73
N GLU A 449 24.73 0.28 42.52
CA GLU A 449 24.54 1.72 42.72
C GLU A 449 25.86 2.52 42.68
N GLY A 450 25.90 3.68 42.00
CA GLY A 450 27.02 4.63 42.18
C GLY A 450 27.33 5.64 41.07
N ARG A 451 26.78 6.85 41.22
CA ARG A 451 27.40 8.20 41.02
C ARG A 451 28.56 8.45 40.03
N SER A 452 28.36 9.58 39.32
CA SER A 452 29.31 10.69 39.07
C SER A 452 30.48 10.57 38.07
N GLY A 453 30.67 11.69 37.36
CA GLY A 453 31.97 12.24 36.97
C GLY A 453 32.46 11.74 35.61
N SER A 454 32.45 12.57 34.57
CA SER A 454 33.44 13.62 34.27
C SER A 454 34.50 13.15 33.29
N ASP A 455 34.63 13.94 32.24
CA ASP A 455 35.87 14.34 31.60
C ASP A 455 36.66 13.39 30.71
N SER A 456 36.88 13.94 29.51
CA SER A 456 38.18 14.10 28.86
C SER A 456 38.74 12.94 28.03
N ARG A 457 38.68 13.21 26.72
CA ARG A 457 39.85 13.59 25.90
C ARG A 457 40.83 12.48 25.50
N SER A 458 41.18 12.59 24.22
CA SER A 458 42.43 12.17 23.58
C SER A 458 42.53 10.71 23.18
N ASP A 459 43.30 10.32 22.16
CA ASP A 459 43.90 10.92 20.96
C ASP A 459 44.81 9.81 20.43
N GLY A 460 44.95 9.68 19.11
CA GLY A 460 45.95 8.83 18.46
C GLY A 460 45.75 7.31 18.60
N GLY A 461 46.05 6.47 17.62
CA GLY A 461 46.94 6.65 16.47
C GLY A 461 47.72 5.33 16.27
N ARG A 462 48.14 5.09 15.01
CA ARG A 462 48.94 3.98 14.45
C ARG A 462 48.19 2.71 14.06
N THR A 463 48.04 2.39 12.76
CA THR A 463 49.01 1.96 11.72
C THR A 463 49.59 0.56 11.98
N GLU A 464 49.23 -0.42 11.13
CA GLU A 464 50.07 -1.03 10.08
C GLU A 464 49.39 -2.32 9.57
N VAL A 465 49.04 -2.39 8.28
CA VAL A 465 49.71 -3.16 7.21
C VAL A 465 49.59 -4.69 7.36
N MET A 466 48.70 -5.28 6.56
CA MET A 466 48.99 -6.46 5.72
C MET A 466 47.86 -6.67 4.71
N ASP A 467 48.19 -6.54 3.43
CA ASP A 467 47.45 -6.93 2.23
C ASP A 467 48.40 -7.90 1.47
N PRO A 468 48.00 -8.68 0.44
CA PRO A 468 46.66 -9.02 -0.04
C PRO A 468 46.48 -10.53 -0.35
N LEU A 469 45.24 -11.00 -0.43
CA LEU A 469 44.88 -12.22 -1.17
C LEU A 469 43.84 -11.87 -2.24
N VAL A 470 44.37 -11.67 -3.44
CA VAL A 470 43.66 -11.42 -4.69
C VAL A 470 43.08 -12.74 -5.21
N LEU A 471 41.75 -12.79 -5.34
CA LEU A 471 41.10 -13.69 -6.30
C LEU A 471 39.67 -13.21 -6.55
N HIS A 472 39.48 -12.36 -7.56
CA HIS A 472 38.47 -12.55 -8.61
C HIS A 472 38.54 -11.42 -9.63
N GLN A 473 38.91 -11.82 -10.85
CA GLN A 473 39.08 -11.00 -12.03
C GLN A 473 37.73 -10.84 -12.75
N PRO A 474 37.25 -9.62 -13.05
CA PRO A 474 36.06 -9.41 -13.86
C PRO A 474 36.36 -9.65 -15.35
N ARG A 475 35.44 -10.33 -16.03
CA ARG A 475 35.44 -10.63 -17.47
C ARG A 475 35.28 -9.34 -18.28
N GLN A 476 36.26 -8.99 -19.11
CA GLN A 476 36.15 -7.88 -20.08
C GLN A 476 35.23 -8.25 -21.27
N PRO A 477 34.40 -7.33 -21.77
CA PRO A 477 33.65 -7.51 -23.02
C PRO A 477 34.57 -7.44 -24.25
N ALA A 478 34.35 -8.34 -25.21
CA ALA A 478 35.12 -8.50 -26.42
C ALA A 478 35.13 -7.24 -27.31
N GLN A 479 36.31 -6.89 -27.80
CA GLN A 479 36.54 -5.85 -28.80
C GLN A 479 35.98 -6.25 -30.18
N ALA A 480 35.39 -5.28 -30.88
CA ALA A 480 34.91 -5.40 -32.24
C ALA A 480 36.08 -5.61 -33.25
N LYS A 481 35.96 -6.65 -34.07
CA LYS A 481 36.92 -7.03 -35.12
C LYS A 481 36.69 -6.15 -36.36
N LYS A 482 37.74 -5.46 -36.83
CA LYS A 482 37.75 -4.63 -38.04
C LYS A 482 37.76 -5.52 -39.31
N PRO A 483 37.04 -5.18 -40.40
CA PRO A 483 37.06 -5.99 -41.62
C PRO A 483 38.35 -5.79 -42.43
N PRO A 484 38.81 -6.82 -43.17
CA PRO A 484 39.98 -6.72 -44.03
C PRO A 484 39.70 -5.87 -45.28
N ARG A 485 40.72 -5.10 -45.67
CA ARG A 485 40.76 -4.26 -46.87
C ARG A 485 41.10 -5.14 -48.07
N SER A 486 40.24 -5.15 -49.09
CA SER A 486 40.48 -5.83 -50.36
C SER A 486 41.62 -5.17 -51.15
N PRO A 487 42.40 -5.95 -51.93
CA PRO A 487 43.21 -5.41 -53.02
C PRO A 487 42.34 -4.93 -54.20
#